data_AF-F3KHL6-F1
#
_entry.id   AF-F3KHL6-F1
#
_cell.length_a   1.000
_cell.length_b   1.000
_cell.length_c   1.000
_cell.angle_alpha   90.00
_cell.angle_beta   90.00
_cell.angle_gamma   90.00
#
_symmetry.space_group_name_H-M   'P 1'
#
loop_
_entity.id
_entity.type
_entity.pdbx_description
1 polymer ?
#
loop_
_entity_poly.entity_id
_entity_poly.type
_entity_poly.pdbx_seq_one_letter_code
_entity_poly.pdbx_strand_id
1 'polypeptide(L)'
;MALELASQATSDISRLLLWNPVSQGEQYILQFLRLRLVNSMMQGERKEKVSDLIELVERDGVIDVAGYELSKAMFSEVSGRKAQTLVTELNSSIDVLWLDIASQLKTLPVPTQKLLDQLGGAGHRVTIKQLAGPQFWATQEISRADTLITATCECLSSEPCQAQVCS
;
A
#
# COMPACT_ATOMS: atom_id res chain seq x y z
N MET A 1 4.38 2.88 7.97
CA MET A 1 3.95 1.75 7.09
C MET A 1 5.00 0.63 7.12
N ALA A 2 4.71 -0.61 6.66
CA ALA A 2 5.67 -1.73 6.73
C ALA A 2 7.02 -1.42 6.04
N LEU A 3 6.99 -0.75 4.89
CA LEU A 3 8.19 -0.31 4.16
C LEU A 3 9.04 0.69 4.96
N GLU A 4 8.39 1.58 5.73
CA GLU A 4 9.07 2.54 6.60
C GLU A 4 9.67 1.88 7.84
N LEU A 5 8.97 0.90 8.42
CA LEU A 5 9.54 0.09 9.51
C LEU A 5 10.77 -0.67 9.01
N ALA A 6 10.71 -1.22 7.78
CA ALA A 6 11.82 -1.92 7.18
C ALA A 6 13.02 -1.00 6.85
N SER A 7 12.78 0.26 6.47
CA SER A 7 13.87 1.22 6.24
C SER A 7 14.51 1.72 7.54
N GLN A 8 13.78 1.68 8.67
CA GLN A 8 14.27 2.10 9.98
C GLN A 8 14.75 0.94 10.87
N ALA A 9 14.56 -0.31 10.43
CA ALA A 9 14.85 -1.47 11.24
C ALA A 9 16.35 -1.62 11.51
N THR A 10 16.71 -1.79 12.78
CA THR A 10 18.08 -2.12 13.23
C THR A 10 18.29 -3.62 13.40
N SER A 11 17.21 -4.40 13.36
CA SER A 11 17.23 -5.87 13.34
C SER A 11 17.44 -6.42 11.93
N ASP A 12 18.03 -7.60 11.81
CA ASP A 12 18.23 -8.29 10.54
C ASP A 12 16.90 -8.76 9.93
N ILE A 13 16.24 -7.87 9.19
CA ILE A 13 15.14 -8.22 8.29
C ILE A 13 15.79 -8.74 7.02
N SER A 14 15.51 -9.99 6.63
CA SER A 14 16.00 -10.55 5.36
C SER A 14 14.97 -10.47 4.24
N ARG A 15 13.67 -10.34 4.56
CA ARG A 15 12.58 -10.33 3.59
C ARG A 15 11.48 -9.35 3.96
N LEU A 16 10.95 -8.64 2.97
CA LEU A 16 9.79 -7.77 3.07
C LEU A 16 8.70 -8.23 2.09
N LEU A 17 7.55 -8.67 2.62
CA LEU A 17 6.40 -9.08 1.83
C LEU A 17 5.33 -7.99 1.82
N LEU A 18 4.89 -7.59 0.63
CA LEU A 18 3.94 -6.51 0.41
C LEU A 18 2.72 -6.99 -0.38
N TRP A 19 1.53 -6.89 0.21
CA TRP A 19 0.24 -7.11 -0.48
C TRP A 19 -0.29 -5.78 -1.03
N ASN A 20 -0.39 -5.64 -2.35
CA ASN A 20 -0.86 -4.43 -3.05
C ASN A 20 -0.46 -3.12 -2.33
N PRO A 21 0.85 -2.89 -2.11
CA PRO A 21 1.28 -1.76 -1.31
C PRO A 21 0.84 -0.45 -1.96
N VAL A 22 0.41 0.49 -1.11
CA VAL A 22 0.10 1.86 -1.54
C VAL A 22 1.39 2.59 -1.87
N SER A 23 1.50 3.08 -3.11
CA SER A 23 2.69 3.82 -3.55
C SER A 23 2.65 5.31 -3.17
N GLN A 24 1.46 5.90 -3.13
CA GLN A 24 1.24 7.32 -2.87
C GLN A 24 0.15 7.53 -1.82
N GLY A 25 0.54 7.96 -0.63
CA GLY A 25 -0.37 8.16 0.49
C GLY A 25 -1.40 9.26 0.25
N GLU A 26 -1.02 10.33 -0.46
CA GLU A 26 -1.96 11.39 -0.89
C GLU A 26 -3.10 10.80 -1.74
N GLN A 27 -2.80 9.99 -2.76
CA GLN A 27 -3.83 9.37 -3.58
C GLN A 27 -4.75 8.45 -2.78
N TYR A 28 -4.18 7.73 -1.81
CA TYR A 28 -4.93 6.86 -0.92
C TYR A 28 -5.89 7.65 -0.01
N ILE A 29 -5.42 8.73 0.63
CA ILE A 29 -6.30 9.52 1.50
C ILE A 29 -7.41 10.23 0.71
N LEU A 30 -7.10 10.70 -0.50
CA LEU A 30 -8.12 11.31 -1.36
C LEU A 30 -9.17 10.28 -1.78
N GLN A 31 -8.78 9.03 -2.01
CA GLN A 31 -9.71 7.94 -2.29
C GLN A 31 -10.56 7.57 -1.06
N PHE A 32 -9.99 7.66 0.14
CA PHE A 32 -10.73 7.49 1.39
C PHE A 32 -11.78 8.59 1.57
N LEU A 33 -11.43 9.87 1.36
CA LEU A 33 -12.36 11.00 1.44
C LEU A 33 -13.53 10.88 0.44
N ARG A 34 -13.32 10.25 -0.71
CA ARG A 34 -14.40 10.00 -1.69
C ARG A 34 -15.50 9.08 -1.16
N LEU A 35 -15.25 8.27 -0.13
CA LEU A 35 -16.29 7.46 0.49
C LEU A 35 -17.43 8.33 1.05
N ARG A 36 -17.08 9.45 1.69
CA ARG A 36 -18.07 10.42 2.18
C ARG A 36 -18.84 11.08 1.04
N LEU A 37 -18.15 11.44 -0.04
CA LEU A 37 -18.79 12.04 -1.21
C LEU A 37 -19.83 11.10 -1.84
N VAL A 38 -19.52 9.81 -1.95
CA VAL A 38 -20.47 8.82 -2.47
C VAL A 38 -21.69 8.70 -1.55
N ASN A 39 -21.49 8.68 -0.23
CA ASN A 39 -22.58 8.60 0.73
C ASN A 39 -23.49 9.84 0.70
N SER A 40 -22.92 11.05 0.67
CA SER A 40 -23.71 12.30 0.63
C SER A 40 -24.53 12.43 -0.66
N MET A 41 -23.98 11.97 -1.79
CA MET A 41 -24.73 11.88 -3.05
C MET A 41 -25.91 10.91 -2.97
N MET A 42 -25.76 9.76 -2.30
CA MET A 42 -26.85 8.79 -2.12
C MET A 42 -27.95 9.30 -1.19
N GLN A 43 -27.60 10.16 -0.23
CA GLN A 43 -28.54 10.78 0.71
C GLN A 43 -29.22 12.05 0.16
N GLY A 44 -28.84 12.51 -1.04
CA GLY A 44 -29.41 13.71 -1.66
C GLY A 44 -28.94 15.02 -1.02
N GLU A 45 -27.82 14.99 -0.29
CA GLU A 45 -27.24 16.16 0.36
C GLU A 45 -26.52 17.07 -0.63
N ARG A 46 -26.04 18.22 -0.15
CA ARG A 46 -25.24 19.16 -0.95
C ARG A 46 -24.02 18.45 -1.52
N LYS A 47 -23.73 18.68 -2.80
CA LYS A 47 -22.48 18.22 -3.45
C LYS A 47 -21.26 18.82 -2.76
N GLU A 48 -20.64 18.03 -1.89
CA GLU A 48 -19.30 18.28 -1.35
C GLU A 48 -18.24 17.96 -2.41
N LYS A 49 -17.09 18.62 -2.31
CA LYS A 49 -15.87 18.28 -3.06
C LYS A 49 -14.80 17.78 -2.10
N VAL A 50 -13.82 17.06 -2.64
CA VAL A 50 -12.65 16.63 -1.86
C VAL A 50 -11.90 17.83 -1.25
N SER A 51 -11.81 18.95 -1.97
CA SER A 51 -11.23 20.20 -1.46
C SER A 51 -11.92 20.68 -0.18
N ASP A 52 -13.24 20.61 -0.14
CA ASP A 52 -14.04 21.08 0.99
C ASP A 52 -13.78 20.22 2.23
N LEU A 53 -13.59 18.91 2.03
CA LEU A 53 -13.25 17.98 3.11
C LEU A 53 -11.82 18.18 3.63
N ILE A 54 -10.88 18.55 2.76
CA ILE A 54 -9.51 18.91 3.17
C ILE A 54 -9.55 20.18 4.02
N GLU A 55 -10.27 21.22 3.59
CA GLU A 55 -10.45 22.44 4.38
C GLU A 55 -11.12 22.13 5.74
N LEU A 56 -12.09 21.23 5.75
CA LEU A 56 -12.78 20.81 6.96
C LEU A 56 -11.85 20.12 7.96
N VAL A 57 -11.02 19.16 7.53
CA VAL A 57 -10.08 18.49 8.43
C VAL A 57 -8.98 19.44 8.93
N GLU A 58 -8.56 20.39 8.09
CA GLU A 58 -7.59 21.40 8.47
C GLU A 58 -8.12 22.36 9.55
N ARG A 59 -9.41 22.73 9.44
CA ARG A 59 -10.11 23.65 10.35
C ARG A 59 -10.55 22.98 11.65
N ASP A 60 -11.21 21.83 11.54
CA ASP A 60 -11.91 21.18 12.67
C ASP A 60 -11.02 20.16 13.38
N GLY A 61 -9.87 19.80 12.80
CA GLY A 61 -8.90 18.87 13.37
C GLY A 61 -9.31 17.39 13.27
N VAL A 62 -10.60 17.11 13.08
CA VAL A 62 -11.16 15.77 12.84
C VAL A 62 -12.45 15.89 12.03
N ILE A 63 -12.68 14.94 11.13
CA ILE A 63 -13.93 14.85 10.34
C ILE A 63 -14.46 13.42 10.30
N ASP A 64 -15.78 13.25 10.18
CA ASP A 64 -16.38 11.96 9.82
C ASP A 64 -16.24 11.71 8.32
N VAL A 65 -15.81 10.51 7.97
CA VAL A 65 -15.72 9.98 6.61
C VAL A 65 -16.46 8.65 6.56
N ALA A 66 -17.74 8.70 6.20
CA ALA A 66 -18.58 7.51 6.07
C ALA A 66 -18.66 6.65 7.36
N GLY A 67 -18.75 7.31 8.52
CA GLY A 67 -18.81 6.65 9.83
C GLY A 67 -17.45 6.37 10.48
N TYR A 68 -16.36 6.86 9.89
CA TYR A 68 -15.00 6.77 10.44
C TYR A 68 -14.42 8.15 10.70
N GLU A 69 -13.79 8.33 11.85
CA GLU A 69 -13.09 9.58 12.17
C GLU A 69 -11.72 9.64 11.49
N LEU A 70 -11.47 10.73 10.76
CA LEU A 70 -10.17 11.08 10.21
C LEU A 70 -9.64 12.33 10.90
N SER A 71 -8.59 12.17 11.70
CA SER A 71 -7.88 13.29 12.31
C SER A 71 -6.94 13.98 11.33
N LYS A 72 -6.66 15.26 11.58
CA LYS A 72 -5.67 16.06 10.86
C LYS A 72 -4.28 15.44 10.92
N ALA A 73 -3.88 14.91 12.07
CA ALA A 73 -2.60 14.23 12.23
C ALA A 73 -2.49 13.02 11.29
N MET A 74 -3.51 12.16 11.26
CA MET A 74 -3.53 11.00 10.35
C MET A 74 -3.57 11.43 8.88
N PHE A 75 -4.39 12.43 8.54
CA PHE A 75 -4.45 12.98 7.19
C PHE A 75 -3.07 13.45 6.71
N SER A 76 -2.38 14.28 7.51
CA SER A 76 -1.06 14.82 7.19
C SER A 76 0.00 13.71 7.08
N GLU A 77 0.04 12.82 8.08
CA GLU A 77 0.99 11.72 8.14
C GLU A 77 0.88 10.79 6.93
N VAL A 78 -0.34 10.36 6.58
CA VAL A 78 -0.56 9.47 5.44
C VAL A 78 -0.29 10.19 4.12
N SER A 79 -0.79 11.42 3.96
CA SER A 79 -0.61 12.20 2.71
C SER A 79 0.86 12.41 2.35
N GLY A 80 1.70 12.63 3.36
CA GLY A 80 3.14 12.84 3.19
C GLY A 80 3.91 11.60 2.75
N ARG A 81 3.35 10.39 2.85
CA ARG A 81 4.10 9.15 2.56
C ARG A 81 4.16 8.85 1.07
N LYS A 82 5.38 8.61 0.59
CA LYS A 82 5.68 8.18 -0.78
C LYS A 82 6.59 6.96 -0.71
N ALA A 83 6.14 5.86 -1.31
CA ALA A 83 6.92 4.62 -1.31
C ALA A 83 8.27 4.79 -2.01
N GLN A 84 8.34 5.60 -3.07
CA GLN A 84 9.59 5.92 -3.78
C GLN A 84 10.67 6.52 -2.88
N THR A 85 10.29 7.31 -1.87
CA THR A 85 11.25 7.84 -0.88
C THR A 85 11.74 6.73 0.03
N LEU A 86 10.81 5.94 0.58
CA LEU A 86 11.11 4.89 1.55
C LEU A 86 11.95 3.75 0.98
N VAL A 87 11.78 3.38 -0.29
CA VAL A 87 12.60 2.33 -0.92
C VAL A 87 14.07 2.73 -1.08
N THR A 88 14.38 4.03 -1.11
CA THR A 88 15.78 4.51 -1.23
C THR A 88 16.54 4.32 0.08
N GLU A 89 15.82 4.31 1.20
CA GLU A 89 16.37 4.11 2.55
C GLU A 89 16.36 2.63 2.96
N LEU A 90 15.82 1.75 2.12
CA LEU A 90 15.73 0.32 2.42
C LEU A 90 17.11 -0.34 2.30
N ASN A 91 17.47 -1.17 3.28
CA ASN A 91 18.71 -1.94 3.20
C ASN A 91 18.67 -2.91 2.02
N SER A 92 19.66 -2.85 1.13
CA SER A 92 19.76 -3.68 -0.07
C SER A 92 19.81 -5.18 0.20
N SER A 93 20.13 -5.60 1.44
CA SER A 93 20.09 -7.00 1.88
C SER A 93 18.67 -7.55 2.07
N ILE A 94 17.65 -6.69 1.99
CA ILE A 94 16.25 -7.08 2.14
C ILE A 94 15.71 -7.50 0.77
N ASP A 95 15.36 -8.78 0.66
CA ASP A 95 14.62 -9.30 -0.50
C ASP A 95 13.16 -8.80 -0.44
N VAL A 96 12.65 -8.28 -1.56
CA VAL A 96 11.29 -7.75 -1.65
C VAL A 96 10.38 -8.74 -2.38
N LEU A 97 9.31 -9.15 -1.71
CA LEU A 97 8.26 -10.02 -2.22
C LEU A 97 7.00 -9.18 -2.47
N TRP A 98 6.69 -8.92 -3.72
CA TRP A 98 5.54 -8.12 -4.14
C TRP A 98 4.39 -9.01 -4.61
N LEU A 99 3.27 -8.98 -3.89
CA LEU A 99 2.04 -9.67 -4.31
C LEU A 99 1.01 -8.62 -4.76
N ASP A 100 0.64 -8.69 -6.04
CA ASP A 100 -0.33 -7.79 -6.66
C ASP A 100 -1.62 -8.58 -6.95
N ILE A 101 -2.63 -8.47 -6.07
CA ILE A 101 -3.93 -9.10 -6.29
C ILE A 101 -4.91 -8.15 -6.98
N ALA A 102 -5.58 -8.65 -8.02
CA ALA A 102 -6.61 -7.92 -8.74
C ALA A 102 -7.71 -8.88 -9.25
N SER A 103 -8.92 -8.37 -9.44
CA SER A 103 -10.04 -9.16 -10.00
C SER A 103 -9.77 -9.67 -11.42
N GLN A 104 -8.95 -8.93 -12.17
CA GLN A 104 -8.47 -9.31 -13.49
C GLN A 104 -6.98 -9.00 -13.58
N LEU A 105 -6.20 -9.98 -14.02
CA LEU A 105 -4.78 -9.79 -14.30
C LEU A 105 -4.62 -8.82 -15.47
N LYS A 106 -3.84 -7.76 -15.24
CA LYS A 106 -3.53 -6.72 -16.21
C LYS A 106 -2.07 -6.33 -16.04
N THR A 107 -1.55 -5.60 -17.03
CA THR A 107 -0.26 -4.95 -16.89
C THR A 107 -0.24 -4.10 -15.62
N LEU A 108 0.86 -4.20 -14.86
CA LEU A 108 1.05 -3.41 -13.66
C LEU A 108 0.87 -1.91 -13.95
N PRO A 109 0.27 -1.13 -13.05
CA PRO A 109 0.22 0.32 -13.20
C PRO A 109 1.64 0.93 -13.29
N VAL A 110 1.81 2.00 -14.08
CA VAL A 110 3.09 2.69 -14.25
C VAL A 110 3.76 3.09 -12.92
N PRO A 111 3.03 3.61 -11.90
CA PRO A 111 3.65 3.92 -10.60
C PRO A 111 4.23 2.69 -9.90
N THR A 112 3.59 1.53 -10.06
CA THR A 112 4.07 0.25 -9.51
C THR A 112 5.33 -0.21 -10.25
N GLN A 113 5.32 -0.19 -11.59
CA GLN A 113 6.50 -0.53 -12.39
C GLN A 113 7.71 0.32 -12.00
N LYS A 114 7.54 1.65 -11.93
CA LYS A 114 8.62 2.56 -11.52
C LYS A 114 9.20 2.24 -10.15
N LEU A 115 8.37 1.83 -9.20
CA LEU A 115 8.82 1.48 -7.85
C LEU A 115 9.63 0.17 -7.86
N LEU A 116 9.19 -0.81 -8.64
CA LEU A 116 9.87 -2.09 -8.82
C LEU A 116 11.22 -1.89 -9.53
N ASP A 117 11.25 -1.05 -10.57
CA ASP A 117 12.49 -0.69 -11.27
C ASP A 117 13.48 0.02 -10.34
N GLN A 118 12.99 0.93 -9.48
CA GLN A 118 13.82 1.63 -8.50
C GLN A 118 14.41 0.66 -7.47
N LEU A 119 13.62 -0.28 -6.96
CA LEU A 119 14.10 -1.34 -6.06
C LEU A 119 15.17 -2.21 -6.72
N GLY A 120 14.93 -2.66 -7.96
CA GLY A 120 15.91 -3.44 -8.71
C GLY A 120 17.19 -2.65 -8.98
N GLY A 121 17.06 -1.37 -9.35
CA GLY A 121 18.19 -0.46 -9.56
C GLY A 121 19.00 -0.16 -8.29
N ALA A 122 18.38 -0.25 -7.11
CA ALA A 122 19.04 -0.13 -5.81
C ALA A 122 19.67 -1.47 -5.31
N GLY A 123 19.61 -2.53 -6.13
CA GLY A 123 20.25 -3.82 -5.84
C GLY A 123 19.39 -4.80 -5.05
N HIS A 124 18.12 -4.48 -4.79
CA HIS A 124 17.21 -5.42 -4.13
C HIS A 124 16.85 -6.57 -5.08
N ARG A 125 16.76 -7.78 -4.53
CA ARG A 125 16.09 -8.88 -5.22
C ARG A 125 14.59 -8.69 -5.09
N VAL A 126 13.92 -8.43 -6.21
CA VAL A 126 12.48 -8.22 -6.23
C VAL A 126 11.78 -9.40 -6.91
N THR A 127 10.92 -10.10 -6.16
CA THR A 127 10.03 -11.14 -6.71
C THR A 127 8.62 -10.58 -6.79
N ILE A 128 7.99 -10.65 -7.95
CA ILE A 128 6.63 -10.15 -8.16
C ILE A 128 5.72 -11.32 -8.53
N LYS A 129 4.58 -11.44 -7.87
CA LYS A 129 3.49 -12.36 -8.26
C LYS A 129 2.21 -11.54 -8.46
N GLN A 130 1.66 -11.55 -9.67
CA GLN A 130 0.31 -11.05 -9.93
C GLN A 130 -0.71 -12.18 -9.71
N LEU A 131 -1.74 -11.92 -8.92
CA LEU A 131 -2.70 -12.91 -8.45
C LEU A 131 -4.11 -12.50 -8.85
N ALA A 132 -4.86 -13.44 -9.41
CA ALA A 132 -6.28 -13.23 -9.63
C ALA A 132 -7.04 -13.44 -8.31
N GLY A 133 -7.88 -12.50 -7.94
CA GLY A 133 -8.75 -12.63 -6.77
C GLY A 133 -9.23 -11.29 -6.22
N PRO A 134 -10.11 -11.33 -5.19
CA PRO A 134 -10.59 -10.12 -4.55
C PRO A 134 -9.48 -9.48 -3.69
N GLN A 135 -9.40 -8.16 -3.73
CA GLN A 135 -8.77 -7.39 -2.67
C GLN A 135 -9.68 -7.43 -1.45
N PHE A 136 -9.63 -8.53 -0.69
CA PHE A 136 -10.64 -8.85 0.33
C PHE A 136 -10.79 -7.77 1.42
N TRP A 137 -9.76 -6.95 1.64
CA TRP A 137 -9.77 -5.81 2.56
C TRP A 137 -10.50 -4.56 2.01
N ALA A 138 -10.87 -4.55 0.73
CA ALA A 138 -11.52 -3.44 0.05
C ALA A 138 -12.93 -3.80 -0.47
N THR A 139 -13.41 -5.02 -0.24
CA THR A 139 -14.75 -5.47 -0.65
C THR A 139 -15.79 -5.18 0.44
N GLN A 140 -16.99 -4.75 0.05
CA GLN A 140 -18.12 -4.57 0.98
C GLN A 140 -18.69 -5.92 1.44
N GLU A 141 -18.63 -6.93 0.57
CA GLU A 141 -19.01 -8.30 0.90
C GLU A 141 -17.82 -9.05 1.51
N ILE A 142 -18.11 -9.98 2.43
CA ILE A 142 -17.10 -10.89 2.98
C ILE A 142 -16.58 -11.74 1.83
N SER A 143 -15.28 -11.63 1.55
CA SER A 143 -14.61 -12.38 0.50
C SER A 143 -13.36 -13.07 1.03
N ARG A 144 -12.97 -14.17 0.37
CA ARG A 144 -11.74 -14.90 0.67
C ARG A 144 -10.74 -14.69 -0.46
N ALA A 145 -9.47 -14.49 -0.09
CA ALA A 145 -8.36 -14.38 -1.03
C ALA A 145 -7.45 -15.62 -0.91
N ASP A 146 -8.00 -16.80 -1.19
CA ASP A 146 -7.26 -18.07 -1.03
C ASP A 146 -5.99 -18.10 -1.91
N THR A 147 -6.01 -17.46 -3.09
CA THR A 147 -4.83 -17.30 -3.96
C THR A 147 -3.72 -16.47 -3.30
N LEU A 148 -4.08 -15.41 -2.57
CA LEU A 148 -3.14 -14.57 -1.83
C LEU A 148 -2.55 -15.31 -0.64
N ILE A 149 -3.37 -16.08 0.08
CA ILE A 149 -2.92 -16.90 1.22
C ILE A 149 -1.90 -17.93 0.73
N THR A 150 -2.25 -18.71 -0.29
CA THR A 150 -1.34 -19.71 -0.87
C THR A 150 -0.04 -19.08 -1.34
N ALA A 151 -0.10 -17.99 -2.11
CA ALA A 151 1.09 -17.30 -2.60
C ALA A 151 1.97 -16.75 -1.46
N THR A 152 1.35 -16.25 -0.39
CA THR A 152 2.07 -15.78 0.80
C THR A 152 2.79 -16.93 1.50
N CYS A 153 2.11 -18.05 1.75
CA CYS A 153 2.69 -19.23 2.37
C CYS A 153 3.87 -19.77 1.56
N GLU A 154 3.74 -19.86 0.23
CA GLU A 154 4.83 -20.26 -0.66
C GLU A 154 6.03 -19.32 -0.57
N CYS A 155 5.79 -18.01 -0.62
CA CYS A 155 6.85 -17.00 -0.58
C CYS A 155 7.57 -16.94 0.77
N LEU A 156 6.91 -17.31 1.86
CA LEU A 156 7.52 -17.36 3.19
C LEU A 156 8.23 -18.70 3.47
N SER A 157 7.74 -19.79 2.87
CA SER A 157 8.31 -21.14 3.04
C SER A 157 9.55 -21.39 2.17
N SER A 158 9.76 -20.61 1.11
CA SER A 158 11.01 -20.66 0.36
C SER A 158 12.17 -20.25 1.26
N GLU A 159 13.28 -20.98 1.21
CA GLU A 159 14.47 -20.58 1.96
C GLU A 159 14.98 -19.23 1.44
N PRO A 160 15.39 -18.31 2.33
CA PRO A 160 16.14 -17.14 1.90
C PRO A 160 17.40 -17.64 1.18
N CYS A 161 17.60 -17.23 -0.06
CA CYS A 161 18.77 -17.60 -0.83
C CYS A 161 19.98 -16.96 -0.16
N GLN A 162 20.70 -17.74 0.66
CA GLN A 162 21.91 -17.28 1.31
C GLN A 162 22.87 -16.76 0.23
N ALA A 163 23.34 -15.53 0.40
CA ALA A 163 24.40 -14.97 -0.43
C ALA A 163 25.57 -15.95 -0.39
N GLN A 164 25.80 -16.63 -1.51
CA GLN A 164 26.87 -17.60 -1.67
C GLN A 164 28.18 -16.82 -1.49
N VAL A 165 28.83 -16.99 -0.34
CA VAL A 165 30.17 -16.48 -0.10
C VAL A 165 31.07 -17.21 -1.08
N CYS A 166 31.43 -16.55 -2.18
CA CYS A 166 32.47 -17.04 -3.08
C CYS A 166 33.78 -17.11 -2.28
N SER A 167 34.16 -18.33 -1.91
CA SER A 167 35.48 -18.70 -1.40
C SER A 167 36.53 -18.73 -2.50
#